data_AF-A0A356WHT6-F1
#
_entry.id   AF-A0A356WHT6-F1
#
_cell.length_a   1.000
_cell.length_b   1.000
_cell.length_c   1.000
_cell.angle_alpha   90.00
_cell.angle_beta   90.00
_cell.angle_gamma   90.00
#
_symmetry.space_group_name_H-M   'P 1'
#
loop_
_entity.id
_entity.type
_entity.pdbx_description
1 polymer ?
#
loop_
_entity_poly.entity_id
_entity_poly.type
_entity_poly.pdbx_seq_one_letter_code
_entity_poly.pdbx_strand_id
1 'polypeptide(L)' 'MIGVDRSLRRINDGVVVSVLLRGRPFVAVLGDMIEGVVVANRLVAREAEVVRTLLWASVESLLVSDEAQTRVA' A
#
# COMPACT_ATOMS: atom_id res chain seq x y z
N MET A 1 18.79 12.14 7.24
CA MET A 1 17.77 11.36 6.50
C MET A 1 16.86 12.37 5.83
N ILE A 2 16.93 12.47 4.50
CA ILE A 2 16.08 13.38 3.73
C ILE A 2 14.65 12.81 3.82
N GLY A 3 13.63 13.66 4.02
CA GLY A 3 12.24 13.22 4.20
C GLY A 3 11.77 12.38 3.01
N VAL A 4 11.52 11.09 3.25
CA VAL A 4 11.00 10.15 2.25
C VAL A 4 9.58 9.74 2.62
N ASP A 5 8.72 9.67 1.61
CA ASP A 5 7.31 9.28 1.78
C ASP A 5 7.14 7.80 2.13
N ARG A 6 8.08 6.95 1.67
CA ARG A 6 8.18 5.55 2.05
C ARG A 6 9.63 5.11 2.23
N SER A 7 9.86 4.20 3.17
CA SER A 7 11.17 3.57 3.37
C SER A 7 11.03 2.07 3.59
N LEU A 8 12.08 1.34 3.25
CA LEU A 8 12.16 -0.11 3.43
C LEU A 8 13.37 -0.45 4.28
N ARG A 9 13.17 -1.31 5.27
CA ARG A 9 14.24 -1.91 6.05
C ARG A 9 14.15 -3.43 5.92
N ARG A 10 15.18 -4.03 5.33
CA ARG A 10 15.31 -5.49 5.28
C ARG A 10 15.80 -5.98 6.65
N ILE A 11 15.11 -6.96 7.18
CA ILE A 11 15.47 -7.72 8.38
C ILE A 11 15.64 -9.20 7.98
N ASN A 12 16.14 -10.05 8.87
CA ASN A 12 16.53 -11.42 8.53
C ASN A 12 15.49 -12.17 7.68
N ASP A 13 14.26 -12.28 8.18
CA ASP A 13 13.19 -13.05 7.53
C ASP A 13 12.04 -12.16 7.02
N GLY A 14 12.31 -10.88 6.77
CA GLY A 14 11.24 -9.97 6.39
C GLY A 14 11.67 -8.60 5.92
N VAL A 15 10.67 -7.80 5.55
CA VAL A 15 10.86 -6.41 5.15
C VAL A 15 9.86 -5.56 5.90
N VAL A 16 10.35 -4.54 6.60
CA VAL A 16 9.50 -3.51 7.19
C VAL A 16 9.36 -2.39 6.17
N VAL A 17 8.11 -2.07 5.82
CA VAL A 17 7.75 -0.91 5.01
C VAL A 17 7.18 0.16 5.94
N SER A 18 7.77 1.34 5.95
CA SER A 18 7.26 2.50 6.69
C SER A 18 6.75 3.54 5.70
N VAL A 19 5.53 4.03 5.92
CA VAL A 19 4.84 5.00 5.04
C VAL A 19 4.46 6.24 5.83
N LEU A 20 4.73 7.42 5.25
CA LEU A 20 4.35 8.70 5.82
C LEU A 20 2.86 8.98 5.58
N LEU A 21 2.12 9.20 6.67
CA LEU A 21 0.68 9.48 6.62
C LEU A 21 0.35 10.97 6.63
N ARG A 22 1.00 11.73 7.53
CA ARG A 22 0.60 13.11 7.84
C ARG A 22 0.85 14.04 6.64
N GLY A 23 -0.15 14.85 6.31
CA GLY A 23 -0.05 15.88 5.27
C GLY A 23 -0.10 15.33 3.84
N ARG A 24 -0.48 14.06 3.66
CA ARG A 24 -0.54 13.41 2.35
C ARG A 24 -1.96 12.99 2.00
N PRO A 25 -2.38 13.11 0.72
CA PRO A 25 -3.64 12.54 0.27
C PRO A 25 -3.70 11.05 0.58
N PHE A 26 -4.85 10.57 1.03
CA PHE A 26 -5.03 9.16 1.41
C PHE A 26 -4.68 8.20 0.26
N VAL A 27 -5.04 8.55 -0.99
CA VAL A 27 -4.69 7.75 -2.17
C VAL A 27 -3.17 7.64 -2.39
N ALA A 28 -2.40 8.67 -2.05
CA ALA A 28 -0.94 8.62 -2.15
C ALA A 28 -0.33 7.68 -1.10
N VAL A 29 -0.91 7.67 0.11
CA VAL A 29 -0.55 6.71 1.17
C VAL A 29 -0.82 5.27 0.72
N LEU A 30 -2.00 5.01 0.13
CA LEU A 30 -2.35 3.69 -0.39
C LEU A 30 -1.40 3.25 -1.51
N GLY A 31 -1.05 4.17 -2.42
CA GLY A 31 -0.05 3.90 -3.47
C GLY A 31 1.30 3.49 -2.88
N ASP A 32 1.77 4.19 -1.84
CA ASP A 32 3.03 3.85 -1.18
C ASP A 32 2.97 2.51 -0.42
N MET A 33 1.82 2.15 0.15
CA MET A 33 1.60 0.83 0.76
C MET A 33 1.68 -0.29 -0.29
N ILE A 34 1.01 -0.10 -1.43
CA ILE A 34 1.00 -1.06 -2.54
C ILE A 34 2.40 -1.24 -3.14
N GLU A 35 3.10 -0.13 -3.43
CA GLU A 35 4.48 -0.20 -3.91
C GLU A 35 5.43 -0.81 -2.86
N GLY A 36 5.12 -0.62 -1.58
CA GLY A 36 5.78 -1.30 -0.47
C GLY A 36 5.76 -2.82 -0.64
N VAL A 37 4.59 -3.40 -0.90
CA VAL A 37 4.42 -4.85 -1.11
C VAL A 37 5.18 -5.33 -2.35
N VAL A 38 5.06 -4.62 -3.46
CA VAL A 38 5.73 -4.97 -4.72
C VAL A 38 7.25 -5.03 -4.55
N VAL A 39 7.84 -3.98 -3.97
CA VAL A 39 9.30 -3.87 -3.80
C VAL A 39 9.82 -4.79 -2.70
N ALA A 40 9.07 -4.97 -1.61
CA ALA A 40 9.43 -5.89 -0.53
C ALA A 40 9.59 -7.33 -1.06
N ASN A 41 8.66 -7.76 -1.91
CA ASN A 41 8.61 -9.08 -2.52
C ASN A 41 9.41 -9.20 -3.83
N ARG A 42 10.10 -8.14 -4.26
CA ARG A 42 10.93 -8.11 -5.48
C ARG A 42 10.15 -8.50 -6.75
N LEU A 43 8.86 -8.17 -6.80
CA LEU A 43 8.04 -8.43 -7.98
C LEU A 43 8.48 -7.50 -9.12
N VAL A 44 8.52 -8.02 -10.33
CA VAL A 44 8.97 -7.29 -11.52
C VAL A 44 8.06 -7.54 -12.72
N ALA A 45 8.11 -6.64 -13.70
CA ALA A 45 7.38 -6.76 -14.97
C ALA A 45 5.89 -7.11 -14.75
N ARG A 46 5.39 -8.15 -15.45
CA ARG A 46 3.98 -8.53 -15.44
C ARG A 46 3.46 -8.88 -14.04
N GLU A 47 4.27 -9.50 -13.20
CA GLU A 47 3.86 -9.88 -11.84
C GLU A 47 3.61 -8.64 -10.98
N ALA A 48 4.48 -7.63 -11.11
CA ALA A 48 4.31 -6.36 -10.41
C ALA A 48 3.02 -5.65 -10.84
N GLU A 49 2.73 -5.61 -12.15
CA GLU A 49 1.50 -4.99 -12.66
C GLU A 49 0.23 -5.71 -12.17
N VAL A 50 0.22 -7.06 -12.25
CA VAL A 50 -0.93 -7.85 -11.78
C VAL A 50 -1.18 -7.61 -10.29
N VAL A 51 -0.13 -7.62 -9.47
CA VAL A 51 -0.28 -7.42 -8.02
C VAL A 51 -0.74 -6.00 -7.69
N ARG A 52 -0.26 -4.96 -8.40
CA ARG A 52 -0.77 -3.59 -8.23
C ARG A 52 -2.27 -3.51 -8.52
N THR A 53 -2.71 -4.07 -9.64
CA THR A 53 -4.13 -4.07 -10.03
C THR A 53 -4.98 -4.79 -8.97
N LEU A 54 -4.55 -5.96 -8.51
CA LEU A 54 -5.28 -6.74 -7.51
C LEU A 54 -5.37 -6.01 -6.17
N LEU A 55 -4.27 -5.40 -5.71
CA LEU A 55 -4.27 -4.69 -4.43
C LEU A 55 -5.13 -3.42 -4.48
N TRP A 56 -5.08 -2.66 -5.58
CA TRP A 56 -5.96 -1.51 -5.77
C TRP A 56 -7.45 -1.90 -5.74
N ALA A 57 -7.83 -2.92 -6.51
CA ALA A 57 -9.21 -3.43 -6.53
C ALA A 57 -9.66 -3.92 -5.14
N SER A 58 -8.76 -4.58 -4.40
CA SER A 58 -9.04 -5.07 -3.05
C SER A 58 -9.29 -3.92 -2.06
N VAL A 59 -8.48 -2.85 -2.12
CA VAL A 59 -8.66 -1.67 -1.28
C VAL A 59 -9.97 -0.94 -1.61
N GLU A 60 -10.28 -0.77 -2.90
CA GLU A 60 -11.54 -0.17 -3.33
C GLU A 60 -12.75 -0.95 -2.78
N SER A 61 -12.73 -2.29 -2.89
CA SER A 61 -13.78 -3.15 -2.34
C SER A 61 -13.94 -3.01 -0.83
N LEU A 62 -12.84 -2.88 -0.07
CA LEU A 62 -12.88 -2.71 1.38
C LEU A 62 -13.46 -1.35 1.78
N LEU A 63 -13.08 -0.28 1.08
CA LEU A 63 -13.59 1.07 1.36
C LEU A 63 -15.09 1.17 1.10
N VAL A 64 -15.58 0.59 -0.01
CA VAL A 64 -17.02 0.52 -0.30
C VAL A 64 -17.78 -0.26 0.77
N SER A 65 -17.18 -1.35 1.27
CA SER A 65 -17.79 -2.17 2.33
C SER A 65 -17.87 -1.43 3.67
N ASP A 66 -16.85 -0.64 4.01
CA ASP A 66 -16.80 0.15 5.25
C ASP A 66 -17.84 1.27 5.27
N GLU A 67 -18.00 1.98 4.14
CA GLU A 67 -19.05 3.00 4.04
C GLU A 67 -20.47 2.39 4.10
N ALA A 68 -20.66 1.21 3.53
CA ALA A 68 -21.94 0.50 3.60
C ALA A 68 -22.29 0.11 5.05
N GLN A 69 -21.30 -0.30 5.85
CA GLN A 69 -21.50 -0.63 7.27
C GLN A 69 -21.75 0.61 8.13
N THR A 70 -21.06 1.72 7.84
CA THR A 70 -21.22 2.99 8.56
C THR A 70 -22.61 3.62 8.36
N ARG A 71 -23.25 3.37 7.21
CA ARG A 71 -24.61 3.89 6.91
C ARG A 71 -25.75 3.11 7.57
N VAL A 72 -25.48 1.96 8.18
CA VAL A 72 -26.50 1.06 8.77
C VAL A 72 -26.54 1.17 10.31
N ALA A 73 -25.57 1.83 10.94
CA ALA A 73 -25.50 2.12 12.38
C ALA A 73 -26.07 3.51 12.71
#